data_AF-Q47FD7-F1
#
_entry.id   AF-Q47FD7-F1
#
_cell.length_a   1.000
_cell.length_b   1.000
_cell.length_c   1.000
_cell.angle_alpha   90.00
_cell.angle_beta   90.00
_cell.angle_gamma   90.00
#
_symmetry.space_group_name_H-M   'P 1'
#
loop_
_entity.id
_entity.type
_entity.pdbx_description
1 polymer ?
#
loop_
_entity_poly.entity_id
_entity_poly.type
_entity_poly.pdbx_seq_one_letter_code
_entity_poly.pdbx_strand_id
1 'polypeptide(L)'
;MHIMEGFLPFEHAVGWTIAAVPFVAGGLLAIKKRIRDKPEQRMLLGVAAAFAFVLSALKLPSVTGSCSHPTGTGLGALLFGPVAMAPIGAVVLLFQALLLAHGGLTTLGANIFSMAVVGPFAAAGIFHLARSLKASFAVSVFLAASLADLSTYVTTSLQLAWAFPDPAGGFVTSFAKFAGIFAVTQIPLAISEGFLTVLIFNALARFNPQELQELKLLPADKARA
;
A
#
# COMPACT_ATOMS: atom_id res chain seq x y z
N MET A 1 -2.34 6.43 6.26
CA MET A 1 -3.25 7.58 6.49
C MET A 1 -3.38 8.40 5.23
N HIS A 2 -4.61 8.69 4.82
CA HIS A 2 -4.88 9.58 3.68
C HIS A 2 -4.74 11.04 4.12
N ILE A 3 -4.15 11.87 3.26
CA ILE A 3 -4.21 13.33 3.39
C ILE A 3 -5.61 13.77 2.95
N MET A 4 -6.31 14.50 3.82
CA MET A 4 -7.69 14.94 3.57
C MET A 4 -7.78 15.98 2.44
N GLU A 5 -8.95 16.09 1.83
CA GLU A 5 -9.25 17.10 0.81
C GLU A 5 -8.89 18.52 1.27
N GLY A 6 -8.27 19.30 0.37
CA GLY A 6 -7.92 20.71 0.62
C GLY A 6 -6.83 20.92 1.67
N PHE A 7 -6.23 19.87 2.23
CA PHE A 7 -5.19 20.01 3.25
C PHE A 7 -3.83 20.40 2.69
N LEU A 8 -3.53 20.08 1.42
CA LEU A 8 -2.26 20.50 0.81
C LEU A 8 -2.43 21.82 0.07
N PRO A 9 -1.43 22.73 0.14
CA PRO A 9 -1.37 23.89 -0.74
C PRO A 9 -1.36 23.46 -2.21
N PHE A 10 -1.89 24.31 -3.08
CA PHE A 10 -2.05 24.02 -4.52
C PHE A 10 -0.76 23.52 -5.18
N GLU A 11 0.37 24.17 -4.91
CA GLU A 11 1.67 23.79 -5.49
C GLU A 11 2.09 22.38 -5.09
N HIS A 12 1.88 21.99 -3.84
CA HIS A 12 2.17 20.63 -3.37
C HIS A 12 1.22 19.60 -3.96
N ALA A 13 -0.08 19.91 -4.04
CA ALA A 13 -1.08 19.04 -4.65
C ALA A 13 -0.72 18.72 -6.12
N VAL A 14 -0.38 19.75 -6.89
CA VAL A 14 0.06 19.60 -8.29
C VAL A 14 1.39 18.86 -8.38
N GLY A 15 2.38 19.22 -7.55
CA GLY A 15 3.69 18.58 -7.54
C GLY A 15 3.63 17.08 -7.28
N TRP A 16 2.85 16.66 -6.28
CA TRP A 16 2.65 15.24 -5.99
C TRP A 16 1.85 14.50 -7.06
N THR A 17 0.89 15.18 -7.70
CA THR A 17 0.18 14.62 -8.85
C THR A 17 1.16 14.34 -10.00
N ILE A 18 2.00 15.31 -10.34
CA ILE A 18 3.04 15.14 -11.38
C ILE A 18 4.01 14.02 -10.99
N ALA A 19 4.44 13.95 -9.72
CA ALA A 19 5.33 12.90 -9.24
C ALA A 19 4.71 11.49 -9.33
N ALA A 20 3.40 11.36 -9.17
CA ALA A 20 2.70 10.08 -9.26
C ALA A 20 2.46 9.62 -10.71
N VAL A 21 2.35 10.54 -11.68
CA VAL A 21 2.01 10.24 -13.09
C VAL A 21 2.91 9.17 -13.71
N PRO A 22 4.25 9.21 -13.62
CA PRO A 22 5.11 8.22 -14.26
C PRO A 22 4.83 6.79 -13.78
N PHE A 23 4.53 6.62 -12.49
CA PHE A 23 4.26 5.31 -11.90
C PHE A 23 2.89 4.78 -12.32
N VAL A 24 1.86 5.65 -12.32
CA VAL A 24 0.52 5.27 -12.79
C VAL A 24 0.55 4.95 -14.28
N ALA A 25 1.18 5.79 -15.10
CA ALA A 25 1.30 5.57 -16.54
C ALA A 25 2.11 4.30 -16.85
N GLY A 26 3.26 4.10 -16.20
CA GLY A 26 4.06 2.88 -16.33
C GLY A 26 3.28 1.63 -15.91
N GLY A 27 2.51 1.72 -14.82
CA GLY A 27 1.62 0.67 -14.36
C GLY A 27 0.51 0.34 -15.36
N LEU A 28 -0.13 1.35 -15.95
CA LEU A 28 -1.15 1.17 -16.99
C LEU A 28 -0.58 0.48 -18.23
N LEU A 29 0.63 0.87 -18.66
CA LEU A 29 1.32 0.23 -19.79
C LEU A 29 1.65 -1.24 -19.49
N ALA A 30 2.14 -1.53 -18.29
CA ALA A 30 2.44 -2.89 -17.85
C ALA A 30 1.17 -3.76 -17.78
N ILE A 31 0.08 -3.22 -17.24
CA ILE A 31 -1.22 -3.89 -17.20
C ILE A 31 -1.77 -4.11 -18.60
N LYS A 32 -1.70 -3.11 -19.48
CA LYS A 32 -2.18 -3.23 -20.87
C LYS A 32 -1.44 -4.34 -21.62
N LYS A 33 -0.13 -4.45 -21.45
CA LYS A 33 0.67 -5.53 -22.03
C LYS A 33 0.23 -6.89 -21.48
N ARG A 34 0.11 -7.01 -20.15
CA ARG A 34 -0.37 -8.21 -19.44
C ARG A 34 -1.75 -8.68 -19.93
N ILE A 35 -2.72 -7.78 -20.04
CA ILE A 35 -4.07 -8.07 -20.52
C ILE A 35 -4.06 -8.49 -22.00
N ARG A 36 -3.21 -7.88 -22.83
CA ARG A 36 -3.08 -8.27 -24.24
C ARG A 36 -2.55 -9.70 -24.38
N ASP A 37 -1.59 -10.07 -23.53
CA ASP A 37 -0.98 -11.40 -23.57
C ASP A 37 -1.91 -12.45 -22.92
N LYS A 38 -2.71 -12.07 -21.92
CA LYS A 38 -3.70 -12.92 -21.22
C LYS A 38 -4.99 -12.15 -20.89
N PRO A 39 -6.00 -12.18 -21.77
CA PRO A 39 -7.23 -11.40 -21.61
C PRO A 39 -7.99 -11.65 -20.30
N GLU A 40 -7.94 -12.86 -19.76
CA GLU A 40 -8.57 -13.23 -18.48
C GLU A 40 -8.08 -12.39 -17.29
N GLN A 41 -6.87 -11.82 -17.37
CA GLN A 41 -6.31 -10.97 -16.31
C GLN A 41 -7.10 -9.69 -16.09
N ARG A 42 -7.86 -9.22 -17.09
CA ARG A 42 -8.71 -8.03 -16.95
C ARG A 42 -9.74 -8.20 -15.83
N MET A 43 -10.38 -9.37 -15.76
CA MET A 43 -11.38 -9.67 -14.73
C MET A 43 -10.71 -9.77 -13.36
N LEU A 44 -9.56 -10.45 -13.27
CA LEU A 44 -8.81 -10.61 -12.03
C LEU A 44 -8.35 -9.26 -11.45
N LEU A 45 -7.87 -8.35 -12.29
CA LEU A 45 -7.47 -7.01 -11.86
C LEU A 45 -8.66 -6.17 -11.38
N GLY A 46 -9.82 -6.30 -12.02
CA GLY A 46 -11.05 -5.64 -11.56
C GLY A 46 -11.52 -6.15 -10.20
N VAL A 47 -11.55 -7.47 -10.02
CA VAL A 47 -11.88 -8.11 -8.73
C VAL A 47 -10.86 -7.74 -7.66
N ALA A 48 -9.57 -7.68 -8.01
CA ALA A 48 -8.51 -7.23 -7.10
C ALA A 48 -8.72 -5.80 -6.59
N ALA A 49 -9.06 -4.87 -7.49
CA ALA A 49 -9.35 -3.48 -7.13
C ALA A 49 -10.61 -3.39 -6.24
N ALA A 50 -11.66 -4.12 -6.59
CA ALA A 50 -12.89 -4.19 -5.79
C ALA A 50 -12.64 -4.80 -4.41
N PHE A 51 -11.87 -5.88 -4.34
CA PHE A 51 -11.48 -6.52 -3.08
C PHE A 51 -10.63 -5.59 -2.22
N ALA A 52 -9.63 -4.92 -2.79
CA ALA A 52 -8.81 -3.94 -2.08
C ALA A 52 -9.65 -2.78 -1.52
N PHE A 53 -10.59 -2.27 -2.31
CA PHE A 53 -11.54 -1.26 -1.86
C PHE A 53 -12.43 -1.76 -0.70
N VAL A 54 -13.04 -2.95 -0.85
CA VAL A 54 -13.89 -3.53 0.22
C VAL A 54 -13.09 -3.81 1.48
N LEU A 55 -11.89 -4.38 1.34
CA LEU A 55 -10.99 -4.64 2.46
C LEU A 55 -10.67 -3.34 3.20
N SER A 56 -10.39 -2.25 2.48
CA SER A 56 -10.17 -0.92 3.07
C SER A 56 -11.41 -0.28 3.69
N ALA A 57 -12.60 -0.82 3.44
CA ALA A 57 -13.83 -0.37 4.10
C ALA A 57 -14.12 -1.16 5.40
N LEU A 58 -13.42 -2.27 5.64
CA LEU A 58 -13.57 -3.06 6.86
C LEU A 58 -12.89 -2.35 8.04
N LYS A 59 -13.64 -2.15 9.12
CA LYS A 59 -13.12 -1.57 10.36
C LYS A 59 -12.35 -2.62 11.14
N LEU A 60 -11.06 -2.40 11.34
CA LEU A 60 -10.26 -3.16 12.27
C LEU A 60 -10.25 -2.46 13.64
N PRO A 61 -10.47 -3.19 14.74
CA PRO A 61 -10.29 -2.62 16.07
C PRO A 61 -8.82 -2.25 16.26
N SER A 62 -8.52 -0.97 16.48
CA SER A 62 -7.15 -0.58 16.82
C SER A 62 -6.91 -0.77 18.32
N VAL A 63 -5.66 -1.10 18.66
CA VAL A 63 -5.20 -1.28 20.04
C VAL A 63 -5.36 0.00 20.88
N THR A 64 -5.44 1.17 20.24
CA THR A 64 -5.54 2.48 20.90
C THR A 64 -6.97 3.06 20.89
N GLY A 65 -8.00 2.27 20.61
CA GLY A 65 -9.40 2.73 20.64
C GLY A 65 -9.85 3.58 19.45
N SER A 66 -9.01 3.74 18.42
CA SER A 66 -9.38 4.32 17.12
C SER A 66 -10.04 3.27 16.20
N CYS A 67 -10.86 3.73 15.26
CA CYS A 67 -11.29 2.91 14.12
C CYS A 67 -10.28 3.10 12.98
N SER A 68 -9.59 2.04 12.60
CA SER A 68 -8.69 2.04 11.45
C SER A 68 -9.15 1.02 10.41
N HIS A 69 -8.66 1.13 9.19
CA HIS A 69 -8.91 0.17 8.14
C HIS A 69 -7.58 -0.37 7.59
N PRO A 70 -7.57 -1.61 7.10
CA PRO A 70 -6.38 -2.18 6.47
C PRO A 70 -6.14 -1.50 5.12
N THR A 71 -4.89 -1.14 4.85
CA THR A 71 -4.51 -0.43 3.63
C THR A 71 -4.44 -1.38 2.43
N GLY A 72 -4.15 -2.65 2.67
CA GLY A 72 -3.97 -3.68 1.64
C GLY A 72 -2.68 -3.53 0.84
N THR A 73 -1.77 -2.65 1.25
CA THR A 73 -0.57 -2.27 0.50
C THR A 73 0.35 -3.47 0.25
N GLY A 74 0.73 -4.15 1.34
CA GLY A 74 1.64 -5.29 1.27
C GLY A 74 0.99 -6.48 0.56
N LEU A 75 -0.25 -6.80 0.92
CA LEU A 75 -1.02 -7.86 0.29
C LEU A 75 -1.14 -7.66 -1.22
N GLY A 76 -1.57 -6.47 -1.65
CA GLY A 76 -1.73 -6.16 -3.07
C GLY A 76 -0.41 -6.19 -3.84
N ALA A 77 0.67 -5.66 -3.23
CA ALA A 77 1.99 -5.67 -3.85
C ALA A 77 2.52 -7.09 -4.08
N LEU A 78 2.33 -7.99 -3.11
CA LEU A 78 2.76 -9.38 -3.23
C LEU A 78 1.90 -10.16 -4.24
N LEU A 79 0.58 -9.93 -4.28
CA LEU A 79 -0.32 -10.65 -5.19
C LEU A 79 -0.25 -10.16 -6.65
N PHE A 80 -0.21 -8.84 -6.86
CA PHE A 80 -0.34 -8.25 -8.21
C PHE A 80 0.96 -7.65 -8.75
N GLY A 81 1.94 -7.44 -7.86
CA GLY A 81 3.20 -6.78 -8.15
C GLY A 81 3.14 -5.26 -7.94
N PRO A 82 4.25 -4.63 -7.55
CA PRO A 82 4.28 -3.21 -7.17
C PRO A 82 3.90 -2.26 -8.33
N VAL A 83 4.26 -2.63 -9.56
CA VAL A 83 3.97 -1.81 -10.76
C VAL A 83 2.47 -1.78 -11.08
N ALA A 84 1.75 -2.89 -10.87
CA ALA A 84 0.31 -2.95 -11.11
C ALA A 84 -0.48 -2.23 -10.00
N MET A 85 0.10 -2.12 -8.80
CA MET A 85 -0.55 -1.46 -7.67
C MET A 85 -0.72 0.05 -7.84
N ALA A 86 0.12 0.73 -8.62
CA ALA A 86 -0.04 2.17 -8.87
C ALA A 86 -1.42 2.53 -9.49
N PRO A 87 -1.82 1.95 -10.65
CA PRO A 87 -3.14 2.19 -11.22
C PRO A 87 -4.30 1.55 -10.42
N ILE A 88 -4.10 0.37 -9.81
CA ILE A 88 -5.12 -0.23 -8.94
C ILE A 88 -5.41 0.69 -7.75
N GLY A 89 -4.36 1.12 -7.07
CA GLY A 89 -4.44 2.03 -5.94
C GLY A 89 -5.01 3.39 -6.32
N ALA A 90 -4.72 3.91 -7.51
CA ALA A 90 -5.36 5.13 -8.00
C ALA A 90 -6.89 5.00 -8.09
N VAL A 91 -7.40 3.87 -8.59
CA VAL A 91 -8.85 3.60 -8.65
C VAL A 91 -9.43 3.43 -7.25
N VAL A 92 -8.77 2.67 -6.38
CA VAL A 92 -9.22 2.46 -4.98
C VAL A 92 -9.28 3.80 -4.24
N LEU A 93 -8.24 4.61 -4.31
CA LEU A 93 -8.15 5.92 -3.66
C LEU A 93 -9.19 6.90 -4.22
N LEU A 94 -9.46 6.85 -5.52
CA LEU A 94 -10.51 7.65 -6.13
C LEU A 94 -11.89 7.27 -5.57
N PHE A 95 -12.20 5.97 -5.46
CA PHE A 95 -13.46 5.53 -4.87
C PHE A 95 -13.54 5.82 -3.37
N GLN A 96 -12.44 5.74 -2.64
CA GLN A 96 -12.41 6.14 -1.23
C GLN A 96 -12.72 7.64 -1.07
N ALA A 97 -12.16 8.49 -1.92
CA ALA A 97 -12.45 9.91 -1.91
C ALA A 97 -13.92 10.21 -2.27
N LEU A 98 -14.46 9.55 -3.29
CA LEU A 98 -15.81 9.82 -3.81
C LEU A 98 -16.94 9.18 -2.99
N LEU A 99 -16.76 7.95 -2.52
CA LEU A 99 -17.83 7.14 -1.90
C LEU A 99 -17.76 7.09 -0.37
N LEU A 100 -16.54 7.15 0.18
CA LEU A 100 -16.33 7.04 1.63
C LEU A 100 -15.96 8.37 2.28
N ALA A 101 -15.86 9.45 1.49
CA ALA A 101 -15.34 10.75 1.92
C ALA A 101 -14.00 10.61 2.67
N HIS A 102 -13.16 9.68 2.20
CA HIS A 102 -11.90 9.32 2.84
C HIS A 102 -10.72 9.64 1.93
N GLY A 103 -9.90 10.61 2.33
CA GLY A 103 -8.86 11.20 1.49
C GLY A 103 -9.33 12.47 0.78
N GLY A 104 -8.92 12.65 -0.47
CA GLY A 104 -9.27 13.82 -1.27
C GLY A 104 -8.92 13.66 -2.76
N LEU A 105 -9.62 14.40 -3.60
CA LEU A 105 -9.37 14.61 -5.03
C LEU A 105 -8.15 15.50 -5.25
N THR A 106 -8.01 16.63 -4.52
CA THR A 106 -6.82 17.49 -4.67
C THR A 106 -5.56 16.82 -4.12
N THR A 107 -5.71 16.02 -3.07
CA THR A 107 -4.63 15.27 -2.44
C THR A 107 -4.45 13.87 -3.02
N LEU A 108 -5.22 13.50 -4.05
CA LEU A 108 -5.20 12.18 -4.66
C LEU A 108 -3.79 11.79 -5.14
N GLY A 109 -3.08 12.72 -5.79
CA GLY A 109 -1.71 12.49 -6.25
C GLY A 109 -0.74 12.15 -5.12
N ALA A 110 -0.82 12.88 -4.00
CA ALA A 110 0.01 12.63 -2.82
C ALA A 110 -0.30 11.28 -2.18
N ASN A 111 -1.59 10.94 -2.07
CA ASN A 111 -2.04 9.65 -1.53
C ASN A 111 -1.67 8.48 -2.44
N ILE A 112 -1.77 8.63 -3.77
CA ILE A 112 -1.29 7.64 -4.74
C ILE A 112 0.21 7.42 -4.56
N PHE A 113 0.98 8.51 -4.44
CA PHE A 113 2.43 8.39 -4.29
C PHE A 113 2.83 7.64 -3.02
N SER A 114 2.23 7.93 -1.87
CA SER A 114 2.55 7.21 -0.64
C SER A 114 2.02 5.77 -0.64
N MET A 115 0.74 5.56 -0.98
CA MET A 115 0.03 4.30 -0.74
C MET A 115 0.02 3.35 -1.92
N ALA A 116 0.10 3.86 -3.16
CA ALA A 116 0.07 3.05 -4.38
C ALA A 116 1.44 2.94 -5.06
N VAL A 117 2.41 3.76 -4.66
CA VAL A 117 3.79 3.72 -5.16
C VAL A 117 4.77 3.33 -4.06
N VAL A 118 5.05 4.20 -3.08
CA VAL A 118 6.09 3.92 -2.09
C VAL A 118 5.79 2.64 -1.30
N GLY A 119 4.58 2.50 -0.79
CA GLY A 119 4.14 1.32 -0.06
C GLY A 119 4.36 0.00 -0.83
N PRO A 120 3.78 -0.17 -2.03
CA PRO A 120 3.92 -1.42 -2.78
C PRO A 120 5.36 -1.74 -3.20
N PHE A 121 6.14 -0.73 -3.59
CA PHE A 121 7.55 -0.93 -3.92
C PHE A 121 8.38 -1.30 -2.68
N ALA A 122 8.10 -0.69 -1.52
CA ALA A 122 8.69 -1.07 -0.25
C ALA A 122 8.34 -2.52 0.11
N ALA A 123 7.07 -2.91 -0.01
CA ALA A 123 6.64 -4.29 0.25
C ALA A 123 7.43 -5.31 -0.59
N ALA A 124 7.54 -5.07 -1.90
CA ALA A 124 8.28 -5.95 -2.80
C ALA A 124 9.76 -6.02 -2.46
N GLY A 125 10.41 -4.86 -2.24
CA GLY A 125 11.83 -4.79 -1.87
C GLY A 125 12.12 -5.50 -0.54
N ILE A 126 11.29 -5.26 0.47
CA ILE A 126 11.43 -5.84 1.81
C ILE A 126 11.18 -7.34 1.77
N PHE A 127 10.18 -7.79 1.02
CA PHE A 127 9.94 -9.22 0.82
C PHE A 127 11.16 -9.90 0.20
N HIS A 128 11.67 -9.39 -0.92
CA HIS A 128 12.83 -9.98 -1.59
C HIS A 128 14.09 -9.93 -0.72
N LEU A 129 14.32 -8.84 0.01
CA LEU A 129 15.42 -8.73 0.96
C LEU A 129 15.30 -9.77 2.08
N ALA A 130 14.14 -9.90 2.72
CA ALA A 130 13.90 -10.89 3.76
C ALA A 130 14.11 -12.32 3.24
N ARG A 131 13.62 -12.63 2.04
CA ARG A 131 13.85 -13.93 1.38
C ARG A 131 15.34 -14.19 1.08
N SER A 132 16.08 -13.17 0.66
CA SER A 132 17.54 -13.26 0.42
C SER A 132 18.33 -13.52 1.70
N LEU A 133 17.85 -13.00 2.83
CA LEU A 133 18.38 -13.25 4.18
C LEU A 133 17.90 -14.57 4.79
N LYS A 134 17.27 -15.45 3.98
CA LYS A 134 16.73 -16.76 4.38
C LYS A 134 15.65 -16.70 5.46
N ALA A 135 14.95 -15.57 5.61
CA ALA A 135 13.79 -15.50 6.49
C ALA A 135 12.68 -16.45 6.00
N SER A 136 11.87 -16.94 6.94
CA SER A 136 10.71 -17.78 6.61
C SER A 136 9.72 -17.01 5.73
N PHE A 137 8.87 -17.73 4.97
CA PHE A 137 7.87 -17.10 4.11
C PHE A 137 6.93 -16.20 4.92
N ALA A 138 6.41 -16.70 6.05
CA ALA A 138 5.55 -15.94 6.95
C ALA A 138 6.22 -14.68 7.50
N VAL A 139 7.50 -14.76 7.91
CA VAL A 139 8.25 -13.58 8.38
C VAL A 139 8.46 -12.58 7.23
N SER A 140 8.75 -13.06 6.03
CA SER A 140 8.94 -12.20 4.85
C SER A 140 7.66 -11.46 4.49
N VAL A 141 6.51 -12.14 4.53
CA VAL A 141 5.18 -11.54 4.32
C VAL A 141 4.84 -10.53 5.42
N PHE A 142 5.07 -10.88 6.69
CA PHE A 142 4.84 -10.00 7.83
C PHE A 142 5.63 -8.70 7.73
N LEU A 143 6.94 -8.82 7.44
CA LEU A 143 7.82 -7.67 7.29
C LEU A 143 7.42 -6.82 6.07
N ALA A 144 7.11 -7.46 4.95
CA ALA A 144 6.69 -6.76 3.74
C ALA A 144 5.42 -5.93 3.97
N ALA A 145 4.41 -6.49 4.64
CA ALA A 145 3.18 -5.75 4.95
C ALA A 145 3.40 -4.66 5.99
N SER A 146 3.94 -5.01 7.17
CA SER A 146 4.13 -4.06 8.27
C SER A 146 5.01 -2.88 7.86
N LEU A 147 6.15 -3.15 7.22
CA LEU A 147 7.09 -2.09 6.86
C LEU A 147 6.65 -1.32 5.61
N ALA A 148 5.83 -1.90 4.72
CA ALA A 148 5.22 -1.14 3.64
C ALA A 148 4.23 -0.10 4.19
N ASP A 149 3.38 -0.48 5.14
CA ASP A 149 2.44 0.46 5.76
C ASP A 149 3.20 1.57 6.50
N LEU A 150 4.25 1.24 7.25
CA LEU A 150 5.13 2.23 7.85
C LEU A 150 5.83 3.11 6.79
N SER A 151 6.15 2.59 5.61
CA SER A 151 6.74 3.38 4.52
C SER A 151 5.73 4.35 3.91
N THR A 152 4.47 3.96 3.75
CA THR A 152 3.40 4.89 3.35
C THR A 152 3.29 6.02 4.38
N TYR A 153 3.39 5.65 5.65
CA TYR A 153 3.24 6.56 6.77
C TYR A 153 4.37 7.59 6.86
N VAL A 154 5.63 7.12 6.75
CA VAL A 154 6.81 7.99 6.68
C VAL A 154 6.69 8.92 5.49
N THR A 155 6.26 8.42 4.33
CA THR A 155 6.07 9.23 3.12
C THR A 155 5.04 10.33 3.34
N THR A 156 3.86 10.00 3.87
CA THR A 156 2.83 10.99 4.19
C THR A 156 3.35 12.03 5.20
N SER A 157 4.12 11.61 6.21
CA SER A 157 4.72 12.54 7.17
C SER A 157 5.73 13.49 6.51
N LEU A 158 6.52 13.01 5.54
CA LEU A 158 7.43 13.84 4.74
C LEU A 158 6.65 14.82 3.85
N GLN A 159 5.57 14.36 3.21
CA GLN A 159 4.69 15.20 2.38
C GLN A 159 4.13 16.38 3.19
N LEU A 160 3.64 16.10 4.40
CA LEU A 160 3.09 17.10 5.30
C LEU A 160 4.17 18.02 5.88
N ALA A 161 5.32 17.48 6.26
CA ALA A 161 6.43 18.28 6.77
C ALA A 161 6.98 19.26 5.73
N TRP A 162 6.97 18.86 4.45
CA TRP A 162 7.36 19.74 3.36
C TRP A 162 6.32 20.83 3.10
N ALA A 163 5.03 20.47 3.11
CA ALA A 163 3.95 21.45 2.93
C ALA A 163 3.84 22.44 4.11
N PHE A 164 4.19 22.01 5.31
CA PHE A 164 4.04 22.79 6.54
C PHE A 164 5.31 22.78 7.41
N PRO A 165 6.41 23.44 6.98
CA PRO A 165 7.60 23.57 7.80
C PRO A 165 7.33 24.38 9.08
N ASP A 166 7.89 23.95 10.20
CA ASP A 166 7.69 24.60 11.49
C ASP A 166 8.38 25.98 11.49
N PRO A 167 7.77 27.04 12.04
CA PRO A 167 8.38 28.38 12.02
C PRO A 167 9.73 28.48 12.74
N ALA A 168 9.96 27.67 13.78
CA ALA A 168 11.19 27.69 14.57
C ALA A 168 12.17 26.59 14.16
N GLY A 169 11.65 25.39 13.88
CA GLY A 169 12.46 24.19 13.63
C GLY A 169 12.42 23.66 12.20
N GLY A 170 11.73 24.34 11.30
CA GLY A 170 11.64 24.02 9.87
C GLY A 170 11.09 22.61 9.59
N PHE A 171 11.58 22.03 8.49
CA PHE A 171 11.15 20.73 8.00
C PHE A 171 11.35 19.60 9.02
N VAL A 172 12.51 19.54 9.68
CA VAL A 172 12.88 18.44 10.58
C VAL A 172 11.93 18.37 11.77
N THR A 173 11.61 19.53 12.36
CA THR A 173 10.67 19.60 13.48
C THR A 173 9.25 19.25 13.05
N SER A 174 8.78 19.71 11.88
CA SER A 174 7.47 19.29 11.36
C SER A 174 7.42 17.79 11.08
N PHE A 175 8.47 17.22 10.49
CA PHE A 175 8.55 15.78 10.28
C PHE A 175 8.48 15.03 11.60
N ALA A 176 9.26 15.41 12.61
CA ALA A 176 9.20 14.78 13.93
C ALA A 176 7.81 14.89 14.57
N LYS A 177 7.13 16.03 14.43
CA LYS A 177 5.75 16.22 14.92
C LYS A 177 4.75 15.30 14.21
N PHE A 178 4.70 15.32 12.88
CA PHE A 178 3.79 14.46 12.12
C PHE A 178 4.12 12.98 12.38
N ALA A 179 5.39 12.59 12.19
CA ALA A 179 5.87 11.22 12.39
C ALA A 179 5.62 10.71 13.82
N GLY A 180 5.76 11.57 14.83
CA GLY A 180 5.48 11.21 16.22
C GLY A 180 3.98 11.02 16.48
N ILE A 181 3.14 11.95 16.01
CA ILE A 181 1.70 11.91 16.26
C ILE A 181 1.08 10.66 15.65
N PHE A 182 1.32 10.39 14.37
CA PHE A 182 0.67 9.23 13.80
C PHE A 182 1.35 7.91 14.17
N ALA A 183 2.60 7.87 14.65
CA ALA A 183 3.26 6.62 15.08
C ALA A 183 2.43 5.88 16.14
N VAL A 184 1.75 6.61 17.03
CA VAL A 184 0.88 6.07 18.07
C VAL A 184 -0.24 5.18 17.50
N THR A 185 -0.79 5.54 16.33
CA THR A 185 -1.89 4.81 15.69
C THR A 185 -1.41 3.90 14.57
N GLN A 186 -0.39 4.30 13.83
CA GLN A 186 0.06 3.61 12.62
C GLN A 186 0.99 2.43 12.91
N ILE A 187 1.80 2.47 13.98
CA ILE A 187 2.63 1.32 14.35
C ILE A 187 1.76 0.12 14.78
N PRO A 188 0.77 0.28 15.68
CA PRO A 188 -0.14 -0.82 16.00
C PRO A 188 -0.90 -1.34 14.78
N LEU A 189 -1.37 -0.43 13.91
CA LEU A 189 -2.07 -0.80 12.68
C LEU A 189 -1.18 -1.63 11.74
N ALA A 190 0.04 -1.17 11.46
CA ALA A 190 0.99 -1.86 10.59
C ALA A 190 1.31 -3.27 11.08
N ILE A 191 1.51 -3.44 12.39
CA ILE A 191 1.73 -4.76 12.99
C ILE A 191 0.50 -5.66 12.82
N SER A 192 -0.69 -5.11 13.07
CA SER A 192 -1.96 -5.85 12.96
C SER A 192 -2.23 -6.28 11.52
N GLU A 193 -1.96 -5.40 10.56
CA GLU A 193 -2.07 -5.68 9.12
C GLU A 193 -1.01 -6.68 8.65
N GLY A 194 0.19 -6.64 9.23
CA GLY A 194 1.21 -7.67 9.04
C GLY A 194 0.71 -9.06 9.40
N PHE A 195 0.11 -9.21 10.59
CA PHE A 195 -0.49 -10.50 11.00
C PHE A 195 -1.66 -10.92 10.13
N LEU A 196 -2.55 -9.98 9.80
CA LEU A 196 -3.69 -10.24 8.91
C LEU A 196 -3.20 -10.73 7.53
N THR A 197 -2.16 -10.10 6.99
CA THR A 197 -1.59 -10.49 5.69
C THR A 197 -0.98 -11.89 5.75
N VAL A 198 -0.25 -12.23 6.82
CA VAL A 198 0.26 -13.60 7.02
C VAL A 198 -0.88 -14.61 7.10
N LEU A 199 -1.97 -14.31 7.82
CA LEU A 199 -3.15 -15.18 7.91
C LEU A 199 -3.76 -15.42 6.53
N ILE A 200 -3.94 -14.37 5.74
CA ILE A 200 -4.47 -14.46 4.36
C ILE A 200 -3.55 -15.31 3.49
N PHE A 201 -2.24 -15.08 3.53
CA PHE A 201 -1.28 -15.86 2.74
C PHE A 201 -1.21 -17.32 3.17
N ASN A 202 -1.33 -17.63 4.46
CA ASN A 202 -1.39 -19.01 4.94
C ASN A 202 -2.68 -19.71 4.48
N ALA A 203 -3.82 -19.00 4.47
CA ALA A 203 -5.07 -19.53 3.94
C ALA A 203 -4.94 -19.79 2.42
N LEU A 204 -4.39 -18.84 1.66
CA LEU A 204 -4.12 -19.01 0.23
C LEU A 204 -3.17 -20.19 -0.02
N ALA A 205 -2.11 -20.36 0.77
CA ALA A 205 -1.18 -21.48 0.64
C ALA A 205 -1.85 -22.85 0.88
N ARG A 206 -2.90 -22.87 1.71
CA ARG A 206 -3.65 -24.09 2.03
C ARG A 206 -4.69 -24.43 0.98
N PHE A 207 -5.43 -23.45 0.46
CA PHE A 207 -6.56 -23.67 -0.45
C PHE A 207 -6.20 -23.53 -1.93
N ASN A 208 -5.18 -22.72 -2.24
CA ASN A 208 -4.79 -22.30 -3.59
C ASN A 208 -3.25 -22.33 -3.77
N PRO A 209 -2.58 -23.48 -3.52
CA PRO A 209 -1.11 -23.54 -3.58
C PRO A 209 -0.56 -23.35 -5.00
N GLN A 210 -1.33 -23.70 -6.04
CA GLN A 210 -0.93 -23.57 -7.44
C GLN A 210 -0.77 -22.10 -7.84
N GLU A 211 -1.71 -21.24 -7.45
CA GLU A 211 -1.64 -19.80 -7.76
C GLU A 211 -0.42 -19.12 -7.11
N LEU A 212 -0.05 -19.51 -5.89
CA LEU A 212 1.13 -18.96 -5.20
C LEU A 212 2.46 -19.41 -5.84
N GLN A 213 2.49 -20.60 -6.44
CA GLN A 213 3.65 -21.09 -7.19
C GLN A 213 3.79 -20.34 -8.53
N GLU A 214 2.68 -20.06 -9.22
CA GLU A 214 2.69 -19.25 -10.44
C GLU A 214 3.18 -17.81 -10.18
N LEU A 215 2.87 -17.26 -9.01
CA LEU A 215 3.37 -15.95 -8.56
C LEU A 215 4.86 -15.99 -8.13
N LYS A 216 5.52 -17.16 -8.15
CA LYS A 216 6.92 -17.38 -7.72
C LYS A 216 7.19 -16.95 -6.29
N LEU A 217 6.17 -16.90 -5.44
CA LEU A 217 6.29 -16.49 -4.04
C LEU A 217 6.71 -17.65 -3.12
N LEU A 218 6.36 -18.89 -3.50
CA LEU A 218 6.76 -20.11 -2.82
C LEU A 218 7.72 -20.95 -3.69
N PRO A 219 8.75 -21.61 -3.09
CA PRO A 219 9.49 -22.67 -3.78
C PRO A 219 8.56 -23.84 -4.14
N ALA A 220 8.76 -24.46 -5.30
CA ALA A 220 7.92 -25.55 -5.81
C ALA A 220 7.79 -26.76 -4.85
N ASP A 221 8.75 -26.97 -3.95
CA ASP A 221 8.85 -28.17 -3.11
C ASP A 221 7.98 -28.19 -1.84
N LYS A 222 7.30 -27.11 -1.47
CA LYS A 222 6.54 -27.06 -0.19
C LYS A 222 5.06 -27.46 -0.27
N ALA A 223 4.58 -27.95 -1.42
CA ALA A 223 3.17 -28.34 -1.60
C ALA A 223 2.85 -29.80 -1.21
N ARG A 224 3.79 -30.52 -0.60
CA ARG A 224 3.59 -31.91 -0.16
C ARG A 224 4.14 -32.12 1.26
N ALA A 225 3.50 -31.49 2.24
CA ALA A 225 3.58 -31.88 3.64
C ALA A 225 2.28 -31.48 4.34
#